data_AF-A0A1Y1S8H9-F1
#
_entry.id   AF-A0A1Y1S8H9-F1
#
_cell.length_a   1.000
_cell.length_b   1.000
_cell.length_c   1.000
_cell.angle_alpha   90.00
_cell.angle_beta   90.00
_cell.angle_gamma   90.00
#
_symmetry.space_group_name_H-M   'P 1'
#
loop_
_entity.id
_entity.type
_entity.pdbx_description
1 polymer ?
#
loop_
_entity_poly.entity_id
_entity_poly.type
_entity_poly.pdbx_seq_one_letter_code
_entity_poly.pdbx_strand_id
1 'polypeptide(L)'
;MFGIGEKKKNQTKEEKAEEAKQARLEQQRKREEEERRKEAEKIARQKEKEAERERIRKEEERKKEEQKAEEQKRRDAEAAEMEQAFRNLEAKLDQLSRTLKNITEIQKKIKTKSKTEIEVDGEVYRISEENRKRLVKKLKRETTIDMLFEQLKKYNGKEFNLLVSCGEIATYFESRKFRSLDSTKWRLFYPIVYDDLNKMNEYKRIWSNLYCTRAKRVLFEDGKYKFLRSLEVIDKAIIGSDIEIANDSHLVIVKGSTITLTTAFFRKYVKETTVIPVEGKNVCSISGSTQLQVKTKLDPTFWQTITAKLSMG
;
A
#
# COMPACT_ATOMS: atom_id res chain seq x y z
N MET A 1 -128.33 -9.38 -5.70
CA MET A 1 -127.41 -9.93 -6.73
C MET A 1 -126.32 -8.90 -7.00
N PHE A 2 -125.15 -9.38 -7.44
CA PHE A 2 -123.90 -8.66 -7.81
C PHE A 2 -122.86 -8.49 -6.68
N GLY A 3 -121.66 -9.08 -6.89
CA GLY A 3 -120.46 -8.75 -6.10
C GLY A 3 -119.42 -9.85 -5.81
N ILE A 4 -119.47 -11.07 -6.35
CA ILE A 4 -118.48 -12.15 -6.05
C ILE A 4 -117.45 -12.35 -7.19
N GLY A 5 -117.53 -11.56 -8.28
CA GLY A 5 -116.69 -11.71 -9.48
C GLY A 5 -115.34 -10.96 -9.47
N GLU A 6 -115.12 -9.98 -8.58
CA GLU A 6 -113.92 -9.13 -8.63
C GLU A 6 -112.74 -9.65 -7.77
N LYS A 7 -112.98 -10.48 -6.75
CA LYS A 7 -111.89 -11.00 -5.88
C LYS A 7 -111.00 -12.05 -6.56
N LYS A 8 -111.56 -12.91 -7.43
CA LYS A 8 -110.78 -13.97 -8.10
C LYS A 8 -109.90 -13.49 -9.25
N LYS A 9 -110.25 -12.38 -9.92
CA LYS A 9 -109.45 -11.77 -11.02
C LYS A 9 -108.26 -10.94 -10.51
N ASN A 10 -108.36 -10.40 -9.29
CA ASN A 10 -107.25 -9.69 -8.65
C ASN A 10 -106.21 -10.65 -8.04
N GLN A 11 -106.63 -11.78 -7.45
CA GLN A 11 -105.70 -12.81 -6.96
C GLN A 11 -104.81 -13.41 -8.07
N THR A 12 -105.35 -13.67 -9.26
CA THR A 12 -104.55 -14.21 -10.39
C THR A 12 -103.62 -13.17 -11.04
N LYS A 13 -103.89 -11.86 -10.86
CA LYS A 13 -102.99 -10.78 -11.27
C LYS A 13 -101.89 -10.53 -10.25
N GLU A 14 -102.19 -10.67 -8.95
CA GLU A 14 -101.19 -10.62 -7.87
C GLU A 14 -100.22 -11.80 -7.94
N GLU A 15 -100.70 -13.03 -8.11
CA GLU A 15 -99.84 -14.22 -8.24
C GLU A 15 -98.90 -14.12 -9.46
N LYS A 16 -99.39 -13.68 -10.62
CA LYS A 16 -98.55 -13.45 -11.81
C LYS A 16 -97.58 -12.28 -11.65
N ALA A 17 -97.95 -11.24 -10.88
CA ALA A 17 -97.06 -10.14 -10.58
C ALA A 17 -95.96 -10.55 -9.59
N GLU A 18 -96.28 -11.42 -8.63
CA GLU A 18 -95.34 -11.96 -7.65
C GLU A 18 -94.38 -12.97 -8.30
N GLU A 19 -94.88 -13.83 -9.18
CA GLU A 19 -94.08 -14.77 -9.98
C GLU A 19 -93.14 -14.03 -10.96
N ALA A 20 -93.62 -12.96 -11.61
CA ALA A 20 -92.78 -12.09 -12.43
C ALA A 20 -91.73 -11.31 -11.60
N LYS A 21 -92.05 -10.95 -10.35
CA LYS A 21 -91.11 -10.30 -9.42
C LYS A 21 -90.05 -11.28 -8.93
N GLN A 22 -90.43 -12.53 -8.63
CA GLN A 22 -89.50 -13.59 -8.27
C GLN A 22 -88.57 -13.96 -9.45
N ALA A 23 -89.10 -14.08 -10.67
CA ALA A 23 -88.30 -14.32 -11.87
C ALA A 23 -87.29 -13.20 -12.16
N ARG A 24 -87.68 -11.92 -11.93
CA ARG A 24 -86.77 -10.77 -12.04
C ARG A 24 -85.68 -10.78 -10.97
N LEU A 25 -86.03 -11.12 -9.72
CA LEU A 25 -85.08 -11.28 -8.62
C LEU A 25 -84.09 -12.43 -8.88
N GLU A 26 -84.55 -13.54 -9.44
CA GLU A 26 -83.69 -14.66 -9.81
C GLU A 26 -82.75 -14.32 -10.97
N GLN A 27 -83.24 -13.61 -12.00
CA GLN A 27 -82.39 -13.11 -13.08
C GLN A 27 -81.35 -12.09 -12.57
N GLN A 28 -81.72 -11.22 -11.63
CA GLN A 28 -80.80 -10.27 -11.03
C GLN A 28 -79.72 -10.98 -10.21
N ARG A 29 -80.08 -11.99 -9.40
CA ARG A 29 -79.11 -12.82 -8.67
C ARG A 29 -78.15 -13.56 -9.60
N LYS A 30 -78.64 -14.14 -10.71
CA LYS A 30 -77.79 -14.80 -11.70
C LYS A 30 -76.81 -13.84 -12.37
N ARG A 31 -77.23 -12.60 -12.66
CA ARG A 31 -76.34 -11.55 -13.20
C ARG A 31 -75.29 -11.10 -12.19
N GLU A 32 -75.69 -10.86 -10.94
CA GLU A 32 -74.75 -10.47 -9.86
C GLU A 32 -73.74 -11.60 -9.57
N GLU A 33 -74.16 -12.86 -9.62
CA GLU A 33 -73.28 -14.01 -9.46
C GLU A 33 -72.30 -14.17 -10.63
N GLU A 34 -72.77 -13.95 -11.87
CA GLU A 34 -71.92 -13.97 -13.07
C GLU A 34 -70.90 -12.81 -13.06
N GLU A 35 -71.31 -11.62 -12.63
CA GLU A 35 -70.41 -10.46 -12.47
C GLU A 35 -69.35 -10.72 -11.40
N ARG A 36 -69.73 -11.24 -10.22
CA ARG A 36 -68.78 -11.64 -9.17
C ARG A 36 -67.81 -12.71 -9.64
N ARG A 37 -68.27 -13.67 -10.45
CA ARG A 37 -67.41 -14.71 -11.03
C ARG A 37 -66.40 -14.11 -12.02
N LYS A 38 -66.83 -13.20 -12.89
CA LYS A 38 -65.95 -12.48 -13.84
C LYS A 38 -64.95 -11.59 -13.11
N GLU A 39 -65.36 -10.91 -12.04
CA GLU A 39 -64.48 -10.08 -11.21
C GLU A 39 -63.44 -10.93 -10.46
N ALA A 40 -63.86 -12.04 -9.84
CA ALA A 40 -62.97 -12.98 -9.19
C ALA A 40 -61.93 -13.58 -10.17
N GLU A 41 -62.34 -13.92 -11.40
CA GLU A 41 -61.43 -14.41 -12.43
C GLU A 41 -60.44 -13.33 -12.87
N LYS A 42 -60.88 -12.08 -12.99
CA LYS A 42 -60.01 -10.94 -13.32
C LYS A 42 -58.96 -10.69 -12.23
N ILE A 43 -59.35 -10.75 -10.96
CA ILE A 43 -58.44 -10.62 -9.81
C ILE A 43 -57.46 -11.80 -9.76
N ALA A 44 -57.92 -13.03 -9.99
CA ALA A 44 -57.05 -14.20 -10.03
C ALA A 44 -55.98 -14.10 -11.13
N ARG A 45 -56.38 -13.70 -12.35
CA ARG A 45 -55.45 -13.47 -13.47
C ARG A 45 -54.47 -12.32 -13.19
N GLN A 46 -54.88 -11.27 -12.48
CA GLN A 46 -53.97 -10.19 -12.08
C GLN A 46 -52.92 -10.67 -11.06
N LYS A 47 -53.35 -11.42 -10.04
CA LYS A 47 -52.43 -11.99 -9.04
C LYS A 47 -51.44 -12.97 -9.65
N GLU A 48 -51.87 -13.78 -10.62
CA GLU A 48 -50.99 -14.70 -11.34
C GLU A 48 -49.92 -13.94 -12.14
N LYS A 49 -50.32 -12.89 -12.88
CA LYS A 49 -49.37 -12.03 -13.61
C LYS A 49 -48.40 -11.30 -12.69
N GLU A 50 -48.85 -10.86 -11.51
CA GLU A 50 -47.99 -10.21 -10.52
C GLU A 50 -46.98 -11.20 -9.91
N ALA A 51 -47.42 -12.41 -9.57
CA ALA A 51 -46.54 -13.48 -9.09
C ALA A 51 -45.52 -13.92 -10.15
N GLU A 52 -45.92 -13.97 -11.43
CA GLU A 52 -45.00 -14.27 -12.54
C GLU A 52 -43.94 -13.17 -12.70
N ARG A 53 -44.34 -11.89 -12.65
CA ARG A 53 -43.41 -10.75 -12.68
C ARG A 53 -42.43 -10.77 -11.50
N GLU A 54 -42.90 -11.11 -10.31
CA GLU A 54 -42.04 -11.20 -9.12
C GLU A 54 -41.03 -12.35 -9.25
N ARG A 55 -41.43 -13.50 -9.80
CA ARG A 55 -40.53 -14.62 -10.11
C ARG A 55 -39.46 -14.23 -11.12
N ILE A 56 -39.84 -13.58 -12.22
CA ILE A 56 -38.91 -13.09 -13.24
C ILE A 56 -37.92 -12.10 -12.62
N ARG A 57 -38.41 -11.14 -11.82
CA ARG A 57 -37.55 -10.16 -11.14
C ARG A 57 -36.54 -10.82 -10.20
N LYS A 58 -36.97 -11.77 -9.37
CA LYS A 58 -36.09 -12.51 -8.46
C LYS A 58 -35.04 -13.33 -9.22
N GLU A 59 -35.42 -13.92 -10.35
CA GLU A 59 -34.48 -14.66 -11.21
C GLU A 59 -33.46 -13.73 -11.88
N GLU A 60 -33.87 -12.54 -12.34
CA GLU A 60 -32.96 -11.53 -12.88
C GLU A 60 -32.00 -10.97 -11.83
N GLU A 61 -32.47 -10.70 -10.62
CA GLU A 61 -31.64 -10.26 -9.50
C GLU A 61 -30.59 -11.33 -9.16
N ARG A 62 -30.99 -12.60 -9.08
CA ARG A 62 -30.06 -13.72 -8.84
C ARG A 62 -29.02 -13.85 -9.95
N LYS A 63 -29.41 -13.75 -11.22
CA LYS A 63 -28.47 -13.77 -12.37
C LYS A 63 -27.48 -12.60 -12.32
N LYS A 64 -27.93 -11.40 -11.93
CA LYS A 64 -27.04 -10.23 -11.76
C LYS A 64 -26.05 -10.43 -10.61
N GLU A 65 -26.48 -11.03 -9.50
CA GLU A 65 -25.60 -11.34 -8.37
C GLU A 65 -24.58 -12.43 -8.73
N GLU A 66 -25.02 -13.49 -9.41
CA GLU A 66 -24.15 -14.56 -9.93
C GLU A 66 -23.08 -14.00 -10.89
N GLN A 67 -23.46 -13.13 -11.83
CA GLN A 67 -22.53 -12.47 -12.75
C GLN A 67 -21.51 -11.59 -12.01
N LYS A 68 -21.94 -10.79 -11.03
CA LYS A 68 -21.04 -9.97 -10.21
C LYS A 68 -20.07 -10.83 -9.40
N ALA A 69 -20.54 -11.94 -8.83
CA ALA A 69 -19.71 -12.86 -8.07
C ALA A 69 -18.67 -13.56 -8.96
N GLU A 70 -19.05 -13.95 -10.18
CA GLU A 70 -18.13 -14.53 -11.15
C GLU A 70 -17.09 -13.52 -11.63
N GLU A 71 -17.50 -12.28 -11.93
CA GLU A 71 -16.59 -11.21 -12.31
C GLU A 71 -15.59 -10.90 -11.19
N GLN A 72 -16.06 -10.84 -9.93
CA GLN A 72 -15.18 -10.63 -8.78
C GLN A 72 -14.17 -11.77 -8.63
N LYS A 73 -14.60 -13.03 -8.74
CA LYS A 73 -13.69 -14.19 -8.70
C LYS A 73 -12.62 -14.14 -9.80
N ARG A 74 -13.00 -13.70 -11.02
CA ARG A 74 -12.03 -13.54 -12.12
C ARG A 74 -11.01 -12.44 -11.82
N ARG A 75 -11.45 -11.30 -11.28
CA ARG A 75 -10.56 -10.19 -10.86
C ARG A 75 -9.61 -10.61 -9.75
N ASP A 76 -10.09 -11.34 -8.75
CA ASP A 76 -9.26 -11.83 -7.64
C ASP A 76 -8.22 -12.85 -8.13
N ALA A 77 -8.59 -13.73 -9.05
CA ALA A 77 -7.68 -14.68 -9.68
C ALA A 77 -6.60 -13.97 -10.51
N GLU A 78 -6.98 -12.98 -11.32
CA GLU A 78 -6.04 -12.17 -12.10
C GLU A 78 -5.06 -11.39 -11.20
N ALA A 79 -5.57 -10.80 -10.11
CA ALA A 79 -4.72 -10.10 -9.13
C ALA A 79 -3.72 -11.06 -8.45
N ALA A 80 -4.16 -12.27 -8.09
CA ALA A 80 -3.28 -13.28 -7.52
C ALA A 80 -2.20 -13.75 -8.51
N GLU A 81 -2.54 -13.91 -9.78
CA GLU A 81 -1.59 -14.24 -10.85
C GLU A 81 -0.55 -13.12 -11.03
N MET A 82 -0.98 -11.86 -11.07
CA MET A 82 -0.08 -10.71 -11.16
C MET A 82 0.84 -10.58 -9.95
N GLU A 83 0.35 -10.88 -8.74
CA GLU A 83 1.19 -10.88 -7.53
C GLU A 83 2.21 -12.01 -7.55
N GLN A 84 1.83 -13.20 -8.05
CA GLN A 84 2.76 -14.30 -8.23
C GLN A 84 3.83 -13.98 -9.28
N ALA A 85 3.43 -13.40 -10.41
CA ALA A 85 4.36 -12.92 -11.44
C ALA A 85 5.32 -11.86 -10.89
N PHE A 86 4.84 -10.95 -10.06
CA PHE A 86 5.68 -9.96 -9.37
C PHE A 86 6.72 -10.62 -8.46
N ARG A 87 6.34 -11.60 -7.63
CA ARG A 87 7.28 -12.32 -6.75
C ARG A 87 8.33 -13.11 -7.54
N ASN A 88 7.92 -13.77 -8.62
CA ASN A 88 8.84 -14.49 -9.49
C ASN A 88 9.85 -13.53 -10.15
N LEU A 89 9.38 -12.37 -10.62
CA LEU A 89 10.23 -11.32 -11.17
C LEU A 89 11.25 -10.84 -10.12
N GLU A 90 10.82 -10.56 -8.89
CA GLU A 90 11.72 -10.15 -7.81
C GLU A 90 12.81 -11.18 -7.54
N ALA A 91 12.44 -12.46 -7.43
CA ALA A 91 13.38 -13.54 -7.19
C ALA A 91 14.39 -13.68 -8.34
N LYS A 92 13.94 -13.54 -9.59
CA LYS A 92 14.80 -13.60 -10.79
C LYS A 92 15.77 -12.42 -10.83
N LEU A 93 15.33 -11.20 -10.52
CA LEU A 93 16.19 -10.03 -10.45
C LEU A 93 17.24 -10.17 -9.33
N ASP A 94 16.82 -10.65 -8.15
CA ASP A 94 17.73 -10.91 -7.02
C ASP A 94 18.78 -11.98 -7.39
N GLN A 95 18.40 -13.03 -8.14
CA GLN A 95 19.33 -14.04 -8.64
C GLN A 95 20.33 -13.42 -9.63
N LEU A 96 19.84 -12.68 -10.62
CA LEU A 96 20.68 -12.05 -11.65
C LEU A 96 21.65 -11.03 -11.06
N SER A 97 21.27 -10.32 -9.99
CA SER A 97 22.14 -9.35 -9.31
C SER A 97 23.43 -9.98 -8.78
N ARG A 98 23.42 -11.29 -8.49
CA ARG A 98 24.58 -12.03 -7.96
C ARG A 98 25.50 -12.51 -9.06
N THR A 99 24.96 -12.76 -10.25
CA THR A 99 25.68 -13.36 -11.38
C THR A 99 26.15 -12.32 -12.39
N LEU A 100 25.34 -11.30 -12.66
CA LEU A 100 25.61 -10.30 -13.69
C LEU A 100 26.31 -9.09 -13.08
N LYS A 101 27.52 -8.82 -13.59
CA LYS A 101 28.29 -7.61 -13.26
C LYS A 101 28.48 -6.69 -14.46
N ASN A 102 28.27 -7.20 -15.67
CA ASN A 102 28.47 -6.46 -16.92
C ASN A 102 27.19 -5.73 -17.35
N ILE A 103 27.29 -4.41 -17.56
CA ILE A 103 26.15 -3.55 -17.92
C ILE A 103 25.51 -3.98 -19.25
N THR A 104 26.30 -4.33 -20.27
CA THR A 104 25.79 -4.76 -21.57
C THR A 104 24.97 -6.04 -21.46
N GLU A 105 25.40 -7.00 -20.63
CA GLU A 105 24.66 -8.23 -20.37
C GLU A 105 23.34 -7.95 -19.62
N ILE A 106 23.38 -7.08 -18.61
CA ILE A 106 22.20 -6.64 -17.87
C ILE A 106 21.21 -5.97 -18.82
N GLN A 107 21.71 -5.07 -19.68
CA GLN A 107 20.88 -4.36 -20.65
C GLN A 107 20.25 -5.30 -21.69
N LYS A 108 20.95 -6.37 -22.09
CA LYS A 108 20.43 -7.37 -23.02
C LYS A 108 19.38 -8.28 -22.38
N LYS A 109 19.60 -8.68 -21.13
CA LYS A 109 18.72 -9.61 -20.40
C LYS A 109 17.48 -8.93 -19.84
N ILE A 110 17.50 -7.64 -19.53
CA ILE A 110 16.35 -6.94 -18.90
C ILE A 110 15.82 -5.88 -19.86
N LYS A 111 14.56 -6.01 -20.27
CA LYS A 111 13.88 -5.05 -21.16
C LYS A 111 12.52 -4.65 -20.60
N THR A 112 12.20 -3.37 -20.68
CA THR A 112 10.86 -2.87 -20.38
C THR A 112 10.06 -2.88 -21.69
N LYS A 113 9.01 -3.71 -21.78
CA LYS A 113 8.15 -3.75 -22.98
C LYS A 113 7.03 -2.72 -22.90
N SER A 114 6.45 -2.57 -21.73
CA SER A 114 5.39 -1.61 -21.44
C SER A 114 5.41 -1.21 -19.96
N LYS A 115 4.42 -0.42 -19.53
CA LYS A 115 4.25 -0.07 -18.11
C LYS A 115 3.94 -1.27 -17.20
N THR A 116 3.49 -2.38 -17.76
CA THR A 116 3.06 -3.57 -17.01
C THR A 116 3.79 -4.83 -17.44
N GLU A 117 4.62 -4.76 -18.48
CA GLU A 117 5.35 -5.91 -19.01
C GLU A 117 6.87 -5.70 -18.93
N ILE A 118 7.54 -6.57 -18.18
CA ILE A 118 9.00 -6.57 -18.01
C ILE A 118 9.53 -7.91 -18.51
N GLU A 119 10.45 -7.89 -19.48
CA GLU A 119 11.15 -9.08 -19.95
C GLU A 119 12.47 -9.23 -19.18
N VAL A 120 12.68 -10.40 -18.59
CA VAL A 120 13.92 -10.78 -17.91
C VAL A 120 14.38 -12.14 -18.43
N ASP A 121 15.56 -12.16 -19.05
CA ASP A 121 16.19 -13.38 -19.57
C ASP A 121 15.34 -14.13 -20.61
N GLY A 122 14.57 -13.37 -21.41
CA GLY A 122 13.65 -13.91 -22.42
C GLY A 122 12.24 -14.24 -21.91
N GLU A 123 12.03 -14.22 -20.60
CA GLU A 123 10.71 -14.46 -19.97
C GLU A 123 9.98 -13.13 -19.72
N VAL A 124 8.67 -13.07 -20.01
CA VAL A 124 7.86 -11.86 -19.84
C VAL A 124 7.03 -11.96 -18.57
N TYR A 125 7.21 -11.01 -17.67
CA TYR A 125 6.48 -10.87 -16.43
C TYR A 125 5.44 -9.75 -16.58
N ARG A 126 4.16 -10.09 -16.42
CA ARG A 126 3.06 -9.13 -16.37
C ARG A 126 2.76 -8.77 -14.94
N ILE A 127 2.90 -7.49 -14.59
CA ILE A 127 2.67 -6.98 -13.25
C ILE A 127 1.75 -5.77 -13.30
N SER A 128 0.98 -5.54 -12.23
CA SER A 128 0.18 -4.33 -12.06
C SER A 128 1.06 -3.08 -11.95
N GLU A 129 0.48 -1.90 -12.23
CA GLU A 129 1.19 -0.63 -12.03
C GLU A 129 1.60 -0.41 -10.58
N GLU A 130 0.79 -0.89 -9.62
CA GLU A 130 1.12 -0.83 -8.20
C GLU A 130 2.34 -1.68 -7.86
N ASN A 131 2.40 -2.91 -8.39
CA ASN A 131 3.57 -3.78 -8.23
C ASN A 131 4.81 -3.20 -8.91
N ARG A 132 4.66 -2.49 -10.03
CA ARG A 132 5.77 -1.75 -10.64
C ARG A 132 6.27 -0.62 -9.73
N LYS A 133 5.39 0.15 -9.08
CA LYS A 133 5.81 1.19 -8.11
C LYS A 133 6.58 0.58 -6.94
N ARG A 134 6.08 -0.56 -6.40
CA ARG A 134 6.77 -1.33 -5.36
C ARG A 134 8.16 -1.79 -5.83
N LEU A 135 8.26 -2.31 -7.05
CA LEU A 135 9.53 -2.72 -7.65
C LEU A 135 10.54 -1.57 -7.71
N VAL A 136 10.14 -0.43 -8.27
CA VAL A 136 11.01 0.74 -8.40
C VAL A 136 11.50 1.23 -7.03
N LYS A 137 10.61 1.22 -6.01
CA LYS A 137 11.00 1.57 -4.63
C LYS A 137 12.05 0.60 -4.08
N LYS A 138 11.88 -0.71 -4.27
CA LYS A 138 12.88 -1.73 -3.87
C LYS A 138 14.21 -1.51 -4.58
N LEU A 139 14.19 -1.28 -5.89
CA LEU A 139 15.41 -1.08 -6.70
C LEU A 139 16.18 0.19 -6.30
N LYS A 140 15.48 1.29 -5.98
CA LYS A 140 16.09 2.49 -5.41
C LYS A 140 16.72 2.21 -4.05
N ARG A 141 16.06 1.44 -3.18
CA ARG A 141 16.60 1.02 -1.89
C ARG A 141 17.89 0.21 -2.05
N GLU A 142 17.89 -0.80 -2.92
CA GLU A 142 19.09 -1.62 -3.20
C GLU A 142 20.22 -0.78 -3.81
N THR A 143 19.90 0.17 -4.70
CA THR A 143 20.87 1.13 -5.24
C THR A 143 21.55 1.94 -4.13
N THR A 144 20.78 2.48 -3.19
CA THR A 144 21.30 3.23 -2.04
C THR A 144 22.18 2.34 -1.16
N ILE A 145 21.74 1.12 -0.87
CA ILE A 145 22.53 0.14 -0.09
C ILE A 145 23.88 -0.13 -0.75
N ASP A 146 23.91 -0.36 -2.06
CA ASP A 146 25.13 -0.60 -2.82
C ASP A 146 26.08 0.60 -2.76
N MET A 147 25.56 1.82 -2.90
CA MET A 147 26.36 3.03 -2.82
C MET A 147 26.95 3.24 -1.43
N LEU A 148 26.15 3.03 -0.38
CA LEU A 148 26.62 3.11 1.01
C LEU A 148 27.68 2.05 1.30
N PHE A 149 27.45 0.82 0.85
CA PHE A 149 28.41 -0.26 0.99
C PHE A 149 29.76 0.11 0.35
N GLU A 150 29.78 0.60 -0.89
CA GLU A 150 31.02 0.98 -1.56
C GLU A 150 31.73 2.18 -0.90
N GLN A 151 30.99 3.12 -0.32
CA GLN A 151 31.59 4.19 0.47
C GLN A 151 32.24 3.66 1.75
N LEU A 152 31.54 2.78 2.47
CA LEU A 152 31.96 2.23 3.75
C LEU A 152 33.09 1.19 3.61
N LYS A 153 33.14 0.47 2.48
CA LYS A 153 34.19 -0.50 2.15
C LYS A 153 35.61 0.07 2.21
N LYS A 154 35.79 1.38 1.99
CA LYS A 154 37.10 2.07 2.09
C LYS A 154 37.72 2.00 3.49
N TYR A 155 36.89 1.75 4.51
CA TYR A 155 37.25 1.70 5.93
C TYR A 155 37.30 0.26 6.49
N ASN A 156 37.20 -0.75 5.63
CA ASN A 156 37.24 -2.16 6.02
C ASN A 156 38.50 -2.50 6.83
N GLY A 157 38.34 -3.05 8.04
CA GLY A 157 39.42 -3.45 8.96
C GLY A 157 40.20 -2.30 9.63
N LYS A 158 39.77 -1.05 9.39
CA LYS A 158 40.39 0.16 9.94
C LYS A 158 39.58 0.71 11.11
N GLU A 159 40.23 1.50 11.96
CA GLU A 159 39.52 2.33 12.92
C GLU A 159 38.65 3.35 12.17
N PHE A 160 37.39 3.44 12.55
CA PHE A 160 36.42 4.27 11.86
C PHE A 160 35.29 4.69 12.78
N ASN A 161 35.17 6.01 12.97
CA ASN A 161 34.15 6.63 13.78
C ASN A 161 32.97 7.04 12.90
N LEU A 162 31.85 6.35 13.04
CA LEU A 162 30.67 6.50 12.19
C LEU A 162 29.52 7.12 12.97
N LEU A 163 28.87 8.14 12.41
CA LEU A 163 27.58 8.66 12.89
C LEU A 163 26.50 8.30 11.88
N VAL A 164 25.39 7.72 12.32
CA VAL A 164 24.23 7.41 11.45
C VAL A 164 22.96 7.94 12.07
N SER A 165 22.11 8.57 11.27
CA SER A 165 20.77 8.98 11.71
C SER A 165 19.79 7.80 11.79
N CYS A 166 18.78 7.91 12.66
CA CYS A 166 17.69 6.94 12.74
C CYS A 166 16.70 7.08 11.55
N GLY A 167 15.51 6.48 11.68
CA GLY A 167 14.45 6.54 10.69
C GLY A 167 14.73 5.68 9.45
N GLU A 168 14.35 6.19 8.28
CA GLU A 168 14.49 5.48 6.99
C GLU A 168 15.94 5.06 6.73
N ILE A 169 16.92 5.89 7.14
CA ILE A 169 18.34 5.63 6.91
C ILE A 169 18.82 4.37 7.63
N ALA A 170 18.34 4.14 8.85
CA ALA A 170 18.69 2.95 9.62
C ALA A 170 18.26 1.66 8.92
N THR A 171 17.18 1.70 8.12
CA THR A 171 16.66 0.53 7.38
C THR A 171 17.59 0.06 6.26
N TYR A 172 18.48 0.91 5.73
CA TYR A 172 19.44 0.48 4.72
C TYR A 172 20.47 -0.49 5.30
N PHE A 173 20.84 -0.31 6.57
CA PHE A 173 21.81 -1.16 7.27
C PHE A 173 21.25 -2.54 7.67
N GLU A 174 19.96 -2.79 7.49
CA GLU A 174 19.36 -4.13 7.64
C GLU A 174 19.80 -5.10 6.54
N SER A 175 20.44 -4.61 5.47
CA SER A 175 21.02 -5.47 4.44
C SER A 175 22.17 -6.31 5.00
N ARG A 176 22.10 -7.63 4.75
CA ARG A 176 23.18 -8.57 5.12
C ARG A 176 24.49 -8.28 4.41
N LYS A 177 24.47 -7.47 3.33
CA LYS A 177 25.68 -7.08 2.58
C LYS A 177 26.74 -6.45 3.51
N PHE A 178 26.30 -5.66 4.50
CA PHE A 178 27.20 -5.00 5.45
C PHE A 178 27.96 -5.98 6.37
N ARG A 179 27.49 -7.23 6.54
CA ARG A 179 28.21 -8.25 7.33
C ARG A 179 29.56 -8.65 6.73
N SER A 180 29.75 -8.39 5.43
CA SER A 180 31.03 -8.64 4.76
C SER A 180 32.10 -7.59 5.06
N LEU A 181 31.73 -6.48 5.71
CA LEU A 181 32.67 -5.47 6.16
C LEU A 181 33.23 -5.86 7.53
N ASP A 182 34.56 -5.94 7.63
CA ASP A 182 35.27 -5.94 8.91
C ASP A 182 35.10 -4.58 9.58
N SER A 183 34.04 -4.50 10.38
CA SER A 183 33.62 -3.34 11.15
C SER A 183 33.92 -3.51 12.64
N THR A 184 34.76 -4.49 13.02
CA THR A 184 35.09 -4.81 14.41
C THR A 184 35.76 -3.67 15.16
N LYS A 185 36.50 -2.83 14.44
CA LYS A 185 37.18 -1.62 14.96
C LYS A 185 36.37 -0.35 14.77
N TRP A 186 35.15 -0.46 14.26
CA TRP A 186 34.31 0.71 14.04
C TRP A 186 33.60 1.09 15.33
N ARG A 187 33.40 2.39 15.50
CA ARG A 187 32.71 2.99 16.65
C ARG A 187 31.52 3.77 16.12
N LEU A 188 30.32 3.35 16.50
CA LEU A 188 29.11 4.05 16.10
C LEU A 188 28.67 5.08 17.15
N PHE A 189 28.60 6.33 16.72
CA PHE A 189 28.08 7.47 17.46
C PHE A 189 26.59 7.64 17.19
N TYR A 190 25.83 7.95 18.23
CA TYR A 190 24.41 8.25 18.13
C TYR A 190 23.94 9.24 19.21
N PRO A 191 23.16 10.28 18.85
CA PRO A 191 22.58 11.21 19.82
C PRO A 191 21.34 10.61 20.49
N ILE A 192 21.43 10.30 21.79
CA ILE A 192 20.27 9.88 22.60
C ILE A 192 20.35 10.52 23.99
N VAL A 193 19.21 11.00 24.50
CA VAL A 193 19.05 11.44 25.89
C VAL A 193 18.30 10.32 26.62
N TYR A 194 18.90 9.77 27.68
CA TYR A 194 18.36 8.64 28.45
C TYR A 194 18.26 7.31 27.67
N ASP A 195 18.10 6.18 28.37
CA ASP A 195 17.92 4.84 27.77
C ASP A 195 16.50 4.69 27.19
N ASP A 196 16.13 5.56 26.23
CA ASP A 196 14.90 5.45 25.46
C ASP A 196 14.97 4.18 24.58
N LEU A 197 14.28 3.13 25.04
CA LEU A 197 14.25 1.82 24.39
C LEU A 197 13.74 1.88 22.94
N ASN A 198 12.85 2.80 22.60
CA ASN A 198 12.32 2.94 21.24
C ASN A 198 13.39 3.49 20.31
N LYS A 199 14.06 4.57 20.70
CA LYS A 199 15.19 5.12 19.93
C LYS A 199 16.34 4.12 19.82
N MET A 200 16.64 3.38 20.90
CA MET A 200 17.63 2.31 20.87
C MET A 200 17.26 1.19 19.89
N ASN A 201 15.97 0.83 19.76
CA ASN A 201 15.53 -0.18 18.81
C ASN A 201 15.75 0.25 17.35
N GLU A 202 15.64 1.53 17.03
CA GLU A 202 16.00 2.03 15.70
C GLU A 202 17.49 1.88 15.42
N TYR A 203 18.35 2.18 16.40
CA TYR A 203 19.79 1.98 16.27
C TYR A 203 20.19 0.50 16.19
N LYS A 204 19.43 -0.43 16.80
CA LYS A 204 19.67 -1.87 16.64
C LYS A 204 19.63 -2.31 15.16
N ARG A 205 18.83 -1.64 14.32
CA ARG A 205 18.80 -1.94 12.87
C ARG A 205 20.16 -1.72 12.22
N ILE A 206 20.86 -0.66 12.61
CA ILE A 206 22.21 -0.33 12.13
C ILE A 206 23.23 -1.38 12.60
N TRP A 207 23.11 -1.86 13.84
CA TRP A 207 24.08 -2.78 14.43
C TRP A 207 23.83 -4.23 14.03
N SER A 208 22.63 -4.54 13.54
CA SER A 208 22.22 -5.91 13.20
C SER A 208 23.12 -6.59 12.16
N ASN A 209 23.81 -5.81 11.33
CA ASN A 209 24.72 -6.30 10.29
C ASN A 209 26.10 -5.63 10.29
N LEU A 210 26.45 -4.88 11.34
CA LEU A 210 27.76 -4.30 11.55
C LEU A 210 28.33 -4.78 12.89
N TYR A 211 29.58 -5.23 12.90
CA TYR A 211 30.25 -5.73 14.10
C TYR A 211 30.93 -4.60 14.91
N CYS A 212 30.31 -3.42 14.97
CA CYS A 212 30.91 -2.26 15.60
C CYS A 212 30.83 -2.32 17.14
N THR A 213 31.82 -1.71 17.79
CA THR A 213 31.76 -1.46 19.23
C THR A 213 30.71 -0.37 19.50
N ARG A 214 29.82 -0.62 20.48
CA ARG A 214 28.85 0.38 20.95
C ARG A 214 29.65 1.55 21.52
N ALA A 215 29.81 2.61 20.74
CA ALA A 215 30.57 3.77 21.17
C ALA A 215 29.78 4.56 22.22
N LYS A 216 30.53 5.17 23.13
CA LYS A 216 30.11 5.74 24.40
C LYS A 216 28.86 6.62 24.27
N ARG A 217 27.89 6.38 25.16
CA ARG A 217 26.71 7.24 25.36
C ARG A 217 27.16 8.70 25.44
N VAL A 218 26.52 9.60 24.70
CA VAL A 218 26.54 11.02 25.05
C VAL A 218 25.63 11.19 26.26
N LEU A 219 26.12 10.83 27.44
CA LEU A 219 25.36 10.97 28.69
C LEU A 219 25.34 12.45 29.10
N PHE A 220 24.13 12.99 29.17
CA PHE A 220 23.86 14.35 29.63
C PHE A 220 23.47 14.27 31.12
N GLU A 221 24.46 14.25 32.00
CA GLU A 221 24.25 14.43 33.45
C GLU A 221 24.51 15.89 33.83
N ASP A 222 23.58 16.48 34.60
CA ASP A 222 23.73 17.76 35.30
C ASP A 222 24.09 18.99 34.46
N GLY A 223 23.55 19.10 33.24
CA GLY A 223 23.65 20.33 32.44
C GLY A 223 25.08 20.71 32.02
N LYS A 224 26.07 19.82 32.17
CA LYS A 224 27.47 20.06 31.82
C LYS A 224 27.95 19.10 30.74
N TYR A 225 28.51 19.68 29.68
CA TYR A 225 29.07 19.01 28.49
C TYR A 225 30.34 18.17 28.75
N LYS A 226 30.43 17.40 29.85
CA LYS A 226 31.66 16.64 30.19
C LYS A 226 32.11 15.71 29.05
N PHE A 227 31.18 15.15 28.28
CA PHE A 227 31.49 14.16 27.24
C PHE A 227 31.86 14.72 25.86
N LEU A 228 31.37 15.91 25.46
CA LEU A 228 31.73 16.49 24.16
C LEU A 228 33.21 16.89 24.09
N ARG A 229 33.84 17.17 25.23
CA ARG A 229 35.28 17.49 25.28
C ARG A 229 36.18 16.29 24.96
N SER A 230 35.71 15.07 25.23
CA SER A 230 36.41 13.82 24.93
C SER A 230 35.85 13.11 23.70
N LEU A 231 34.99 13.77 22.92
CA LEU A 231 34.42 13.19 21.71
C LEU A 231 35.53 13.07 20.66
N GLU A 232 35.80 11.84 20.23
CA GLU A 232 36.69 11.59 19.11
C GLU A 232 36.10 12.15 17.82
N VAL A 233 36.97 12.50 16.88
CA VAL A 233 36.53 12.99 15.58
C VAL A 233 35.75 11.87 14.86
N ILE A 234 34.57 12.22 14.34
CA ILE A 234 33.72 11.37 13.52
C ILE A 234 34.25 11.41 12.10
N ASP A 235 34.67 10.27 11.58
CA ASP A 235 35.22 10.16 10.23
C ASP A 235 34.14 10.32 9.17
N LYS A 236 32.94 9.79 9.42
CA LYS A 236 31.80 9.93 8.51
C LYS A 236 30.49 10.05 9.27
N ALA A 237 29.65 10.99 8.85
CA ALA A 237 28.24 11.03 9.18
C ALA A 237 27.40 10.61 7.98
N ILE A 238 26.42 9.74 8.18
CA ILE A 238 25.41 9.34 7.19
C ILE A 238 24.05 9.76 7.74
N ILE A 239 23.42 10.72 7.07
CA ILE A 239 22.18 11.32 7.56
C ILE A 239 21.10 11.35 6.49
N GLY A 240 19.85 11.32 6.92
CA GLY A 240 18.70 11.54 6.06
C GLY A 240 18.52 13.02 5.75
N SER A 241 17.99 13.32 4.57
CA SER A 241 17.68 14.68 4.16
C SER A 241 16.52 15.28 4.95
N ASP A 242 15.72 14.44 5.60
CA ASP A 242 14.60 14.77 6.47
C ASP A 242 15.01 15.31 7.84
N ILE A 243 16.30 15.28 8.18
CA ILE A 243 16.81 15.83 9.44
C ILE A 243 16.96 17.33 9.34
N GLU A 244 16.27 18.04 10.22
CA GLU A 244 16.48 19.46 10.43
C GLU A 244 17.73 19.70 11.28
N ILE A 245 18.66 20.47 10.74
CA ILE A 245 19.91 20.84 11.43
C ILE A 245 19.86 22.33 11.73
N ALA A 246 19.72 22.64 13.01
CA ALA A 246 19.70 24.02 13.48
C ALA A 246 21.05 24.71 13.24
N ASN A 247 20.99 25.94 12.73
CA ASN A 247 22.14 26.80 12.62
C ASN A 247 22.36 27.54 13.96
N ASP A 248 23.09 26.89 14.86
CA ASP A 248 23.36 27.38 16.21
C ASP A 248 24.87 27.30 16.51
N SER A 249 25.35 28.21 17.36
CA SER A 249 26.73 28.22 17.85
C SER A 249 27.02 27.13 18.88
N HIS A 250 26.00 26.67 19.61
CA HIS A 250 26.09 25.50 20.47
C HIS A 250 26.26 24.25 19.63
N LEU A 251 27.01 23.27 20.13
CA LEU A 251 27.22 22.00 19.41
C LEU A 251 25.95 21.14 19.39
N VAL A 252 25.15 21.18 20.44
CA VAL A 252 23.94 20.38 20.56
C VAL A 252 22.83 21.21 21.18
N ILE A 253 21.59 20.95 20.76
CA ILE A 253 20.38 21.49 21.36
C ILE A 253 19.64 20.32 22.01
N VAL A 254 19.30 20.45 23.29
CA VAL A 254 18.53 19.44 24.02
C VAL A 254 17.14 19.99 24.29
N LYS A 255 16.10 19.27 23.84
CA LYS A 255 14.70 19.59 24.14
C LYS A 255 14.02 18.31 24.63
N GLY A 256 13.71 18.25 25.93
CA GLY A 256 13.18 17.06 26.57
C GLY A 256 14.11 15.84 26.42
N SER A 257 13.62 14.75 25.84
CA SER A 257 14.37 13.51 25.57
C SER A 257 15.07 13.48 24.20
N THR A 258 15.23 14.63 23.55
CA THR A 258 15.81 14.72 22.21
C THR A 258 17.05 15.60 22.19
N ILE A 259 18.14 15.07 21.60
CA ILE A 259 19.33 15.83 21.21
C ILE A 259 19.26 16.08 19.71
N THR A 260 19.39 17.34 19.32
CA THR A 260 19.62 17.77 17.95
C THR A 260 21.09 18.20 17.80
N LEU A 261 21.78 17.64 16.81
CA LEU A 261 23.13 18.05 16.44
C LEU A 261 23.03 19.29 15.55
N THR A 262 23.84 20.31 15.81
CA THR A 262 23.79 21.60 15.10
C THR A 262 24.85 21.67 14.00
N THR A 263 24.77 22.71 13.16
CA THR A 263 25.82 22.99 12.16
C THR A 263 27.21 23.14 12.80
N ALA A 264 27.32 23.72 14.00
CA ALA A 264 28.58 23.85 14.73
C ALA A 264 29.18 22.49 15.11
N PHE A 265 28.36 21.50 15.47
CA PHE A 265 28.83 20.13 15.74
C PHE A 265 29.41 19.47 14.50
N PHE A 266 28.68 19.51 13.38
CA PHE A 266 29.18 18.92 12.14
C PHE A 266 30.49 19.56 11.69
N ARG A 267 30.61 20.89 11.76
CA ARG A 267 31.85 21.61 11.42
C ARG A 267 33.03 21.22 12.32
N LYS A 268 32.79 21.01 13.61
CA LYS A 268 33.86 20.76 14.59
C LYS A 268 34.28 19.30 14.68
N TYR A 269 33.35 18.37 14.56
CA TYR A 269 33.57 16.96 14.90
C TYR A 269 33.39 15.99 13.75
N VAL A 270 32.86 16.40 12.59
CA VAL A 270 32.59 15.49 11.47
C VAL A 270 33.49 15.82 10.28
N LYS A 271 34.33 14.86 9.86
CA LYS A 271 35.22 15.04 8.70
C LYS A 271 34.45 15.02 7.38
N GLU A 272 33.56 14.05 7.21
CA GLU A 272 32.78 13.90 5.98
C GLU A 272 31.32 13.63 6.31
N THR A 273 30.41 14.29 5.59
CA THR A 273 28.97 14.05 5.74
C THR A 273 28.38 13.56 4.44
N THR A 274 27.62 12.48 4.50
CA THR A 274 26.83 11.93 3.41
C THR A 274 25.35 12.14 3.72
N VAL A 275 24.65 12.87 2.85
CA VAL A 275 23.21 13.11 2.97
C VAL A 275 22.45 12.21 2.00
N ILE A 276 21.57 11.36 2.52
CA ILE A 276 20.73 10.47 1.71
C ILE A 276 19.37 11.15 1.51
N PRO A 277 18.94 11.41 0.25
CA PRO A 277 17.62 11.95 -0.02
C PRO A 277 16.51 11.02 0.48
N VAL A 278 15.56 11.58 1.24
CA VAL A 278 14.33 10.89 1.69
C VAL A 278 13.16 11.40 0.85
N GLU A 279 12.35 10.48 0.33
CA GLU A 279 11.23 10.80 -0.58
C GLU A 279 10.22 11.74 0.09
N GLY A 280 9.84 12.82 -0.63
CA GLY A 280 8.89 13.82 -0.13
C GLY A 280 9.45 14.78 0.93
N LYS A 281 10.76 14.79 1.18
CA LYS A 281 11.42 15.66 2.17
C LYS A 281 12.40 16.60 1.48
N ASN A 282 12.43 17.85 1.94
CA ASN A 282 13.40 18.84 1.45
C ASN A 282 14.82 18.41 1.82
N VAL A 283 15.80 18.87 1.04
CA VAL A 283 17.18 18.46 1.26
C VAL A 283 17.82 19.32 2.35
N CYS A 284 18.22 18.69 3.45
CA CYS A 284 19.08 19.31 4.44
C CYS A 284 20.39 19.79 3.79
N SER A 285 20.74 21.07 3.97
CA SER A 285 21.94 21.68 3.41
C SER A 285 23.01 21.87 4.51
N ILE A 286 23.98 20.96 4.54
CA ILE A 286 25.20 21.15 5.34
C ILE A 286 26.33 21.52 4.39
N SER A 287 27.02 22.62 4.66
CA SER A 287 28.19 23.03 3.89
C SER A 287 29.27 21.94 3.92
N GLY A 288 29.81 21.58 2.75
CA GLY A 288 30.80 20.51 2.59
C GLY A 288 30.23 19.09 2.62
N SER A 289 28.92 18.91 2.71
CA SER A 289 28.30 17.57 2.64
C SER A 289 28.24 17.05 1.20
N THR A 290 28.45 15.75 1.06
CA THR A 290 28.22 15.02 -0.18
C THR A 290 26.80 14.47 -0.18
N GLN A 291 25.97 14.91 -1.11
CA GLN A 291 24.69 14.26 -1.32
C GLN A 291 24.92 12.90 -1.98
N LEU A 292 24.34 11.86 -1.41
CA LEU A 292 24.27 10.54 -2.01
C LEU A 292 23.25 10.61 -3.15
N GLN A 293 23.66 11.21 -4.25
CA GLN A 293 22.90 11.20 -5.48
C GLN A 293 23.25 9.92 -6.24
N VAL A 294 22.25 9.30 -6.85
CA VAL A 294 22.43 8.28 -7.89
C VAL A 294 23.05 8.96 -9.12
N LYS A 295 24.29 9.43 -8.99
CA LYS A 295 25.08 9.85 -10.14
C LYS A 295 25.54 8.58 -10.83
N THR A 296 25.30 8.55 -12.14
CA THR A 296 25.93 7.64 -13.08
C THR A 296 27.45 7.69 -12.83
N LYS A 297 27.96 6.72 -12.07
CA LYS A 297 29.36 6.33 -12.21
C LYS A 297 29.57 5.97 -13.68
N LEU A 298 30.82 6.09 -14.15
CA LEU A 298 31.22 5.58 -15.47
C LEU A 298 30.76 4.13 -15.69
N ASP A 299 30.64 3.34 -14.61
CA ASP A 299 29.99 2.03 -14.60
C ASP A 299 28.83 1.97 -13.57
N PRO A 300 27.56 2.12 -13.99
CA PRO A 300 26.41 1.86 -13.12
C PRO A 300 26.37 0.41 -12.61
N THR A 301 26.02 0.25 -11.34
CA THR A 301 25.75 -1.07 -10.72
C THR A 301 24.49 -1.71 -11.31
N PHE A 302 24.32 -3.02 -11.07
CA PHE A 302 23.15 -3.79 -11.52
C PHE A 302 21.83 -3.08 -11.20
N TRP A 303 21.64 -2.68 -9.94
CA TRP A 303 20.42 -2.03 -9.49
C TRP A 303 20.25 -0.61 -10.07
N GLN A 304 21.34 0.13 -10.28
CA GLN A 304 21.29 1.43 -10.94
C GLN A 304 20.84 1.33 -12.40
N THR A 305 21.38 0.35 -13.14
CA THR A 305 21.01 0.12 -14.55
C THR A 305 19.52 -0.20 -14.68
N ILE A 306 18.99 -1.06 -13.81
CA ILE A 306 17.58 -1.47 -13.85
C ILE A 306 16.67 -0.34 -13.39
N THR A 307 17.03 0.36 -12.31
CA THR A 307 16.26 1.51 -11.82
C THR A 307 16.10 2.56 -12.91
N ALA A 308 17.18 2.87 -13.63
CA ALA A 308 17.15 3.83 -14.73
C ALA A 308 16.18 3.38 -15.84
N LYS A 309 16.25 2.11 -16.26
CA LYS A 309 15.35 1.55 -17.29
C LYS A 309 13.88 1.59 -16.89
N LEU A 310 13.58 1.22 -15.65
CA LEU A 310 12.19 1.13 -15.19
C LEU A 310 11.60 2.49 -14.81
N SER A 311 12.43 3.49 -14.52
CA SER A 311 11.98 4.85 -14.23
C SER A 311 11.71 5.69 -15.49
N MET A 312 12.20 5.27 -16.66
CA MET A 312 12.03 5.99 -17.94
C MET A 312 10.84 5.51 -18.80
N GLY A 313 10.31 4.30 -18.56
CA GLY A 313 9.10 3.78 -19.24
C GLY A 313 7.83 3.97 -18.43
#